data_AF-A0AB38RNN1-F1
#
_entry.id   AF-A0AB38RNN1-F1
#
_cell.length_a   1.000
_cell.length_b   1.000
_cell.length_c   1.000
_cell.angle_alpha   90.00
_cell.angle_beta   90.00
_cell.angle_gamma   90.00
#
_symmetry.space_group_name_H-M   'P 1'
#
loop_
_entity.id
_entity.type
_entity.pdbx_description
1 polymer ?
#
loop_
_entity_poly.entity_id
_entity_poly.type
_entity_poly.pdbx_seq_one_letter_code
_entity_poly.pdbx_strand_id
1 'polypeptide(L)'
;MTHTVTRSSRERSSIASRIVEEEATTDPYGPRRAVTVARLALEFAGQFSLEGVEIVLDGCILDLSWVSYAAMPELSERLARQRISSYCHSKNRGFR
;
A
#
# COMPACT_ATOMS: atom_id res chain seq x y z
N MET A 1 -28.29 52.77 -42.53
CA MET A 1 -27.20 51.80 -42.77
C MET A 1 -27.15 50.84 -41.59
N THR A 2 -27.56 49.60 -41.84
CA THR A 2 -27.67 48.50 -40.87
C THR A 2 -26.38 47.70 -40.82
N HIS A 3 -25.81 47.50 -39.64
CA HIS A 3 -24.82 46.45 -39.39
C HIS A 3 -25.30 45.56 -38.24
N THR A 4 -25.92 44.44 -38.62
CA THR A 4 -25.93 43.18 -37.88
C THR A 4 -24.52 42.59 -37.87
N VAL A 5 -24.12 41.88 -36.80
CA VAL A 5 -23.52 40.52 -36.83
C VAL A 5 -22.94 40.13 -35.43
N THR A 6 -23.65 39.16 -34.84
CA THR A 6 -23.25 38.03 -33.98
C THR A 6 -22.40 38.19 -32.71
N ARG A 7 -23.10 37.98 -31.59
CA ARG A 7 -22.64 37.42 -30.32
C ARG A 7 -21.87 36.10 -30.54
N SER A 8 -20.57 36.10 -30.24
CA SER A 8 -19.73 34.89 -30.23
C SER A 8 -19.79 34.21 -28.86
N SER A 9 -20.36 33.01 -28.85
CA SER A 9 -20.26 32.03 -27.76
C SER A 9 -18.89 31.35 -27.81
N ARG A 10 -18.01 31.69 -26.88
CA ARG A 10 -16.81 30.95 -26.45
C ARG A 10 -16.34 31.66 -25.17
N GLU A 11 -16.14 31.07 -24.01
CA GLU A 11 -16.04 29.69 -23.58
C GLU A 11 -16.58 29.64 -22.15
N ARG A 12 -17.70 28.94 -21.96
CA ARG A 12 -18.03 28.36 -20.65
C ARG A 12 -17.12 27.15 -20.49
N SER A 13 -15.88 27.33 -20.07
CA SER A 13 -14.99 26.21 -19.78
C SER A 13 -13.91 26.60 -18.78
N SER A 14 -14.33 26.93 -17.56
CA SER A 14 -13.44 26.88 -16.39
C SER A 14 -14.22 26.47 -15.14
N ILE A 15 -15.09 25.47 -15.31
CA ILE A 15 -15.77 24.75 -14.22
C ILE A 15 -15.64 23.26 -14.55
N ALA A 16 -14.41 22.76 -14.65
CA ALA A 16 -14.15 21.33 -14.79
C ALA A 16 -12.75 20.91 -14.31
N SER A 17 -12.06 21.75 -13.53
CA SER A 17 -10.75 21.40 -12.96
C SER A 17 -10.83 20.98 -11.50
N ARG A 18 -12.01 20.60 -10.99
CA ARG A 18 -12.21 20.31 -9.55
C ARG A 18 -13.09 19.09 -9.28
N ILE A 19 -13.01 18.07 -10.15
CA ILE A 19 -13.59 16.76 -9.84
C ILE A 19 -12.61 15.68 -10.28
N VAL A 20 -11.49 15.59 -9.58
CA VAL A 20 -10.88 14.32 -9.20
C VAL A 20 -10.36 14.58 -7.79
N GLU A 21 -11.29 14.67 -6.83
CA GLU A 21 -10.93 14.25 -5.46
C GLU A 21 -10.71 12.75 -5.60
N GLU A 22 -9.46 12.45 -5.95
CA GLU A 22 -8.82 11.17 -5.80
C GLU A 22 -9.19 10.69 -4.40
N GLU A 23 -10.15 9.77 -4.34
CA GLU A 23 -10.32 8.89 -3.21
C GLU A 23 -9.06 8.02 -3.16
N ALA A 24 -7.93 8.65 -2.83
CA ALA A 24 -6.78 7.98 -2.30
C ALA A 24 -7.31 7.38 -1.02
N THR A 25 -7.74 6.13 -1.12
CA THR A 25 -7.77 5.18 -0.01
C THR A 25 -6.43 5.38 0.67
N THR A 26 -6.41 6.24 1.69
CA THR A 26 -5.20 6.71 2.33
C THR A 26 -4.85 5.55 3.22
N ASP A 27 -4.32 4.47 2.64
CA ASP A 27 -3.69 3.42 3.41
C ASP A 27 -2.62 4.17 4.21
N PRO A 28 -2.79 4.37 5.52
CA PRO A 28 -1.82 5.11 6.32
C PRO A 28 -0.47 4.36 6.35
N TYR A 29 -0.43 3.17 5.76
CA TYR A 29 0.74 2.33 5.56
C TYR A 29 1.13 2.18 4.07
N GLY A 30 0.37 2.71 3.11
CA GLY A 30 0.39 2.35 1.68
C GLY A 30 1.75 2.33 0.97
N PRO A 31 2.49 3.44 0.92
CA PRO A 31 3.80 3.45 0.25
C PRO A 31 4.88 2.70 1.06
N ARG A 32 4.71 2.57 2.38
CA ARG A 32 5.68 1.87 3.25
C ARG A 32 5.46 0.36 3.22
N ARG A 33 4.21 -0.09 3.11
CA ARG A 33 3.82 -1.50 3.01
C ARG A 33 4.47 -2.14 1.80
N ALA A 34 4.32 -1.55 0.62
CA ALA A 34 4.89 -2.11 -0.62
C ALA A 34 6.42 -2.26 -0.55
N VAL A 35 7.12 -1.28 0.02
CA VAL A 35 8.58 -1.34 0.21
C VAL A 35 8.96 -2.45 1.21
N THR A 36 8.21 -2.58 2.30
CA THR A 36 8.42 -3.63 3.30
C THR A 36 8.16 -5.03 2.71
N VAL A 37 7.08 -5.20 1.95
CA VAL A 37 6.78 -6.44 1.23
C VAL A 37 7.92 -6.80 0.28
N ALA A 38 8.38 -5.86 -0.55
CA ALA A 38 9.47 -6.11 -1.49
C ALA A 38 10.77 -6.54 -0.77
N ARG A 39 11.11 -5.89 0.34
CA ARG A 39 12.29 -6.24 1.16
C ARG A 39 12.17 -7.64 1.77
N LEU A 40 11.02 -7.97 2.37
CA LEU A 40 10.78 -9.28 2.97
C LEU A 40 10.71 -10.38 1.89
N ALA A 41 10.09 -10.13 0.76
CA ALA A 41 10.03 -11.06 -0.36
C ALA A 41 11.42 -11.37 -0.93
N LEU A 42 12.30 -10.36 -0.98
CA LEU A 42 13.70 -10.56 -1.36
C LEU A 42 14.47 -11.34 -0.28
N GLU A 43 14.28 -11.00 1.00
CA GLU A 43 14.94 -11.64 2.14
C GLU A 43 14.61 -13.14 2.23
N PHE A 44 13.37 -13.53 1.93
CA PHE A 44 12.88 -14.91 2.00
C PHE A 44 12.67 -15.56 0.63
N ALA A 45 13.29 -15.01 -0.42
CA ALA A 45 13.16 -15.51 -1.78
C ALA A 45 13.52 -17.01 -1.87
N GLY A 46 12.63 -17.79 -2.51
CA GLY A 46 12.79 -19.24 -2.66
C GLY A 46 12.41 -20.07 -1.43
N GLN A 47 12.14 -19.45 -0.28
CA GLN A 47 11.67 -20.14 0.94
C GLN A 47 10.21 -19.83 1.26
N PHE A 48 9.76 -18.61 0.93
CA PHE A 48 8.43 -18.10 1.22
C PHE A 48 7.85 -17.36 0.01
N SER A 49 6.53 -17.45 -0.21
CA SER A 49 5.87 -16.81 -1.36
C SER A 49 5.59 -15.33 -1.11
N LEU A 50 5.57 -14.52 -2.18
CA LEU A 50 5.23 -13.10 -2.12
C LEU A 50 3.84 -12.87 -1.50
N GLU A 51 2.83 -13.62 -1.96
CA GLU A 51 1.47 -13.59 -1.41
C GLU A 51 1.46 -13.92 0.09
N GLY A 52 2.27 -14.89 0.52
CA GLY A 52 2.45 -15.20 1.93
C GLY A 52 3.03 -14.03 2.72
N VAL A 53 4.03 -13.32 2.17
CA VAL A 53 4.62 -12.13 2.80
C VAL A 53 3.54 -11.06 3.01
N GLU A 54 2.70 -10.81 2.01
CA GLU A 54 1.61 -9.83 2.11
C GLU A 54 0.60 -10.20 3.20
N ILE A 55 0.12 -11.45 3.21
CA ILE A 55 -0.82 -11.95 4.23
C ILE A 55 -0.22 -11.82 5.63
N VAL A 56 1.04 -12.22 5.81
CA VAL A 56 1.70 -12.14 7.12
C VAL A 56 1.86 -10.69 7.54
N LEU A 57 2.27 -9.80 6.65
CA LEU A 57 2.45 -8.39 6.96
C LEU A 57 1.12 -7.72 7.33
N ASP A 58 0.04 -8.01 6.61
CA ASP A 58 -1.30 -7.48 6.91
C ASP A 58 -1.79 -7.97 8.28
N GLY A 59 -1.62 -9.26 8.57
CA GLY A 59 -1.90 -9.81 9.89
C GLY A 59 -1.10 -9.12 11.00
N CYS A 60 0.19 -8.84 10.75
CA CYS A 60 1.04 -8.12 11.71
C CYS A 60 0.60 -6.67 11.92
N ILE A 61 0.12 -5.97 10.88
CA ILE A 61 -0.41 -4.61 10.99
C ILE A 61 -1.69 -4.62 11.84
N LEU A 62 -2.60 -5.58 11.60
CA LEU A 62 -3.82 -5.73 12.41
C LEU A 62 -3.50 -6.05 13.87
N ASP A 63 -2.56 -6.97 14.11
CA ASP A 63 -2.07 -7.35 15.45
C ASP A 63 -1.33 -6.22 16.17
N LEU A 64 -0.99 -5.13 15.48
CA LEU A 64 -0.34 -3.98 16.10
C LEU A 64 -1.23 -2.75 16.12
N SER A 65 -2.51 -2.88 15.76
CA SER A 65 -3.46 -1.77 15.57
C SER A 65 -3.59 -0.81 16.76
N TRP A 66 -3.25 -1.25 17.96
CA TRP A 66 -3.21 -0.45 19.19
C TRP A 66 -1.89 0.33 19.41
N VAL A 67 -0.88 0.12 18.57
CA VAL A 67 0.43 0.77 18.66
C VAL A 67 0.41 2.10 17.92
N SER A 68 1.30 3.03 18.32
CA SER A 68 1.44 4.31 17.66
C SER A 68 1.75 4.16 16.16
N TYR A 69 1.12 5.00 15.34
CA TYR A 69 1.37 5.04 13.89
C TYR A 69 2.85 5.27 13.53
N ALA A 70 3.60 5.95 14.41
CA ALA A 70 5.03 6.18 14.20
C ALA A 70 5.87 4.90 14.34
N ALA A 71 5.50 4.00 15.25
CA ALA A 71 6.23 2.75 15.48
C ALA A 71 5.73 1.59 14.60
N MET A 72 4.51 1.71 14.06
CA MET A 72 3.87 0.68 13.24
C MET A 72 4.73 0.13 12.10
N PRO A 73 5.39 0.95 11.25
CA PRO A 73 6.17 0.41 10.12
C PRO A 73 7.33 -0.49 10.57
N GLU A 74 8.05 -0.08 11.62
CA GLU A 74 9.19 -0.84 12.13
C GLU A 74 8.72 -2.13 12.83
N LEU A 75 7.70 -2.03 13.67
CA LEU A 75 7.22 -3.15 14.47
C LEU A 75 6.52 -4.21 13.61
N SER A 76 5.71 -3.79 12.63
CA SER A 76 5.06 -4.71 11.69
C SER A 76 6.08 -5.46 10.83
N GLU A 77 7.12 -4.77 10.33
CA GLU A 77 8.22 -5.42 9.60
C GLU A 77 8.95 -6.45 10.47
N ARG A 78 9.31 -6.07 11.71
CA ARG A 78 10.02 -6.97 12.63
C ARG A 78 9.20 -8.20 12.98
N LEU A 79 7.91 -8.02 13.27
CA LEU A 79 7.00 -9.11 13.60
C LEU A 79 6.80 -10.03 12.39
N ALA A 80 6.61 -9.45 11.19
CA ALA A 80 6.49 -10.23 9.95
C ALA A 80 7.75 -11.05 9.68
N ARG A 81 8.95 -10.45 9.79
CA ARG A 81 10.23 -11.17 9.65
C ARG A 81 10.35 -12.33 10.63
N GLN A 82 10.00 -12.11 11.90
CA GLN A 82 10.05 -13.16 12.92
C GLN A 82 9.09 -14.32 12.60
N ARG A 83 7.85 -14.02 12.19
CA ARG A 83 6.85 -15.04 11.83
C ARG A 83 7.28 -15.86 10.62
N ILE A 84 7.76 -15.20 9.56
CA ILE A 84 8.23 -15.87 8.35
C ILE A 84 9.46 -16.73 8.66
N SER A 85 10.45 -16.20 9.39
CA SER A 85 11.63 -16.96 9.79
C SER A 85 11.27 -18.19 10.63
N SER A 86 10.36 -18.05 11.59
CA SER A 86 9.87 -19.17 12.41
C SER A 86 9.22 -20.25 11.55
N TYR A 87 8.35 -19.85 10.62
CA TYR A 87 7.70 -20.77 9.68
C TYR A 87 8.69 -21.49 8.77
N CYS A 88 9.66 -20.77 8.19
CA CYS A 88 10.70 -21.37 7.36
C CYS A 88 11.55 -22.37 8.16
N HIS A 89 11.91 -22.04 9.40
CA HIS A 89 12.62 -22.95 10.28
C HIS A 89 11.80 -24.19 10.66
N SER A 90 10.50 -24.04 10.96
CA SER A 90 9.65 -25.20 11.27
C SER A 90 9.46 -26.11 10.06
N LYS A 91 9.27 -25.53 8.87
CA LYS A 91 9.16 -26.27 7.62
C LYS A 91 10.43 -27.08 7.32
N ASN A 92 11.61 -26.51 7.60
CA ASN A 92 12.88 -27.20 7.40
C ASN A 92 13.14 -28.32 8.43
N ARG A 93 12.49 -28.28 9.60
CA ARG A 93 12.59 -29.34 10.63
C ARG A 93 11.62 -30.51 10.40
N GLY A 94 10.62 -30.37 9.53
CA GLY A 94 9.58 -31.37 9.28
C GLY A 94 10.01 -32.60 8.46
N PHE A 95 11.28 -32.73 8.10
CA PHE A 95 11.83 -33.86 7.35
C PHE A 95 12.91 -34.61 8.15
N ARG A 96 12.52 -35.27 9.24
CA ARG A 96 13.38 -36.25 9.90
C ARG A 96 12.60 -37.40 10.49
#